data_AF-A0A9E5FRB0-F1
#
_entry.id   AF-A0A9E5FRB0-F1
#
_cell.length_a   1.000
_cell.length_b   1.000
_cell.length_c   1.000
_cell.angle_alpha   90.00
_cell.angle_beta   90.00
_cell.angle_gamma   90.00
#
_symmetry.space_group_name_H-M   'P 1'
#
loop_
_entity.id
_entity.type
_entity.pdbx_description
1 polymer ?
#
loop_
_entity_poly.entity_id
_entity_poly.type
_entity_poly.pdbx_seq_one_letter_code
_entity_poly.pdbx_strand_id
1 'polypeptide(L)'
;MIIAVLGATGTGKTQLTLALRRWLASQAFENPLHMGPNSEVWDSPTWSELEALNRPLNRRHMKLLLMGLDLPHSNANQPFPTRIQNEQAQQDSALRSQLQSQAWSYGVVYGQGEIRLQHALRFLVPQNAPAARWRGLCEGCSDPDCERRLFTALKGLTAAESPPR
;
A
#
# COMPACT_ATOMS: atom_id res chain seq x y z
N MET A 1 -12.10 7.73 12.23
CA MET A 1 -11.60 7.53 10.83
C MET A 1 -11.95 6.12 10.42
N ILE A 2 -12.34 5.88 9.17
CA ILE A 2 -12.66 4.52 8.69
C ILE A 2 -11.55 4.09 7.75
N ILE A 3 -10.90 2.96 8.03
CA ILE A 3 -9.87 2.37 7.18
C ILE A 3 -10.42 1.04 6.66
N ALA A 4 -10.49 0.87 5.35
CA ALA A 4 -10.82 -0.41 4.74
C ALA A 4 -9.60 -0.97 4.01
N VAL A 5 -9.24 -2.21 4.33
CA VAL A 5 -8.10 -2.92 3.72
C VAL A 5 -8.62 -3.98 2.78
N LEU A 6 -8.27 -3.88 1.51
CA LEU A 6 -8.66 -4.79 0.44
C LEU A 6 -7.43 -5.48 -0.13
N GLY A 7 -7.60 -6.66 -0.70
CA GLY A 7 -6.52 -7.35 -1.39
C GLY A 7 -6.89 -8.77 -1.77
N ALA A 8 -6.15 -9.32 -2.73
CA ALA A 8 -6.29 -10.71 -3.14
C ALA A 8 -6.04 -11.68 -1.96
N THR A 9 -6.48 -12.92 -2.09
CA THR A 9 -6.21 -13.97 -1.10
C THR A 9 -4.71 -14.16 -0.92
N GLY A 10 -4.23 -14.30 0.33
CA GLY A 10 -2.81 -14.50 0.61
C GLY A 10 -1.93 -13.24 0.55
N THR A 11 -2.49 -12.06 0.32
CA THR A 11 -1.73 -10.78 0.30
C THR A 11 -1.42 -10.24 1.69
N GLY A 12 -1.90 -10.83 2.78
CA GLY A 12 -1.60 -10.39 4.15
C GLY A 12 -2.50 -9.27 4.69
N LYS A 13 -3.66 -9.02 4.07
CA LYS A 13 -4.65 -7.98 4.46
C LYS A 13 -5.11 -8.10 5.91
N THR A 14 -5.35 -9.32 6.41
CA THR A 14 -5.73 -9.57 7.80
C THR A 14 -4.62 -9.21 8.77
N GLN A 15 -3.38 -9.58 8.46
CA GLN A 15 -2.21 -9.24 9.26
C GLN A 15 -2.02 -7.72 9.33
N LEU A 16 -2.14 -7.01 8.20
CA LEU A 16 -2.08 -5.55 8.19
C LEU A 16 -3.22 -4.92 8.99
N THR A 17 -4.45 -5.43 8.86
CA THR A 17 -5.61 -4.94 9.62
C THR A 17 -5.39 -5.07 11.13
N LEU A 18 -4.89 -6.23 11.58
CA LEU A 18 -4.55 -6.45 12.99
C LEU A 18 -3.44 -5.51 13.47
N ALA A 19 -2.39 -5.31 12.65
CA ALA A 19 -1.30 -4.40 12.97
C ALA A 19 -1.77 -2.95 13.08
N LEU A 20 -2.63 -2.49 12.17
CA LEU A 20 -3.26 -1.17 12.22
C LEU A 20 -4.12 -0.98 13.48
N ARG A 21 -4.95 -1.98 13.84
CA ARG A 21 -5.76 -1.93 15.06
C ARG A 21 -4.90 -1.80 16.31
N ARG A 22 -3.81 -2.57 16.41
CA ARG A 22 -2.86 -2.48 17.53
C ARG A 22 -2.18 -1.11 17.59
N TRP A 23 -1.71 -0.61 16.45
CA TRP A 23 -1.09 0.71 16.37
C TRP A 23 -2.06 1.81 16.79
N LEU A 24 -3.29 1.81 16.26
CA LEU A 24 -4.33 2.78 16.64
C LEU A 24 -4.64 2.74 18.15
N ALA A 25 -4.73 1.53 18.73
CA ALA A 25 -4.94 1.37 20.16
C ALA A 25 -3.78 1.94 20.99
N SER A 26 -2.53 1.78 20.54
CA SER A 26 -1.36 2.39 21.23
C SER A 26 -1.31 3.91 21.10
N GLN A 27 -1.75 4.47 19.97
CA GLN A 27 -1.71 5.92 19.71
C GLN A 27 -2.79 6.68 20.49
N ALA A 28 -3.92 6.03 20.77
CA ALA A 28 -4.99 6.60 21.58
C ALA A 28 -4.50 7.05 22.98
N PHE A 29 -3.39 6.47 23.47
CA PHE A 29 -2.77 6.83 24.74
C PHE A 29 -1.84 8.04 24.65
N GLU A 30 -1.20 8.28 23.49
CA GLU A 30 -0.17 9.32 23.36
C GLU A 30 -0.65 10.62 22.68
N ASN A 31 -1.68 10.57 21.83
CA ASN A 31 -2.14 11.77 21.12
C ASN A 31 -3.67 11.81 20.88
N PRO A 32 -4.46 12.24 21.88
CA PRO A 32 -5.94 12.21 21.85
C PRO A 32 -6.57 13.07 20.74
N LEU A 33 -5.81 14.00 20.15
CA LEU A 33 -6.33 15.03 19.23
C LEU A 33 -6.18 14.66 17.75
N HIS A 34 -5.36 13.68 17.38
CA HIS A 34 -5.06 13.38 15.96
C HIS A 34 -5.77 12.15 15.39
N MET A 35 -6.20 11.21 16.23
CA MET A 35 -7.01 10.06 15.82
C MET A 35 -8.08 9.82 16.87
N GLY A 36 -9.29 10.29 16.58
CA GLY A 36 -10.40 10.14 17.52
C GLY A 36 -10.67 8.67 17.88
N PRO A 37 -11.22 8.41 19.08
CA PRO A 37 -11.49 7.07 19.63
C PRO A 37 -12.39 6.17 18.77
N ASN A 38 -13.02 6.74 17.74
CA ASN A 38 -13.90 6.05 16.79
C ASN A 38 -13.17 5.72 15.48
N SER A 39 -11.93 5.23 15.57
CA SER A 39 -11.19 4.76 14.40
C SER A 39 -11.44 3.28 14.16
N GLU A 40 -12.06 2.96 13.03
CA GLU A 40 -12.46 1.60 12.67
C GLU A 40 -11.58 1.08 11.53
N VAL A 41 -11.11 -0.16 11.65
CA VAL A 41 -10.35 -0.84 10.60
C VAL A 41 -11.11 -2.08 10.15
N TRP A 42 -11.48 -2.12 8.88
CA TRP A 42 -12.24 -3.18 8.24
C TRP A 42 -11.31 -4.09 7.44
N ASP A 43 -11.35 -5.39 7.75
CA ASP A 43 -10.60 -6.41 7.02
C ASP A 43 -11.48 -6.95 5.89
N SER A 44 -11.09 -6.65 4.64
CA SER A 44 -11.70 -7.21 3.43
C SER A 44 -13.23 -7.08 3.39
N PRO A 45 -13.80 -5.88 3.65
CA PRO A 45 -15.25 -5.69 3.58
C PRO A 45 -15.75 -6.02 2.17
N THR A 46 -16.96 -6.57 2.12
CA THR A 46 -17.70 -6.75 0.86
C THR A 46 -18.00 -5.40 0.21
N TRP A 47 -18.32 -5.41 -1.07
CA TRP A 47 -18.68 -4.18 -1.78
C TRP A 47 -19.90 -3.48 -1.20
N SER A 48 -20.91 -4.25 -0.76
CA SER A 48 -22.10 -3.69 -0.09
C SER A 48 -21.72 -2.98 1.23
N GLU A 49 -20.85 -3.59 2.03
CA GLU A 49 -20.34 -2.97 3.26
C GLU A 49 -19.52 -1.72 2.95
N LEU A 50 -18.65 -1.76 1.94
CA LEU A 50 -17.88 -0.59 1.51
C LEU A 50 -18.78 0.56 1.05
N GLU A 51 -19.83 0.29 0.30
CA GLU A 51 -20.79 1.31 -0.14
C GLU A 51 -21.55 1.90 1.05
N ALA A 52 -21.92 1.07 2.02
CA ALA A 52 -22.52 1.52 3.27
C ALA A 52 -21.57 2.40 4.09
N LEU A 53 -20.27 2.08 4.11
CA LEU A 53 -19.24 2.88 4.75
C LEU A 53 -18.97 4.19 3.99
N ASN A 54 -19.06 4.19 2.66
CA ASN A 54 -18.76 5.34 1.79
C ASN A 54 -19.93 6.34 1.64
N ARG A 55 -20.79 6.45 2.65
CA ARG A 55 -21.86 7.47 2.71
C ARG A 55 -21.26 8.89 2.83
N PRO A 56 -21.99 9.95 2.42
CA PRO A 56 -21.48 11.32 2.41
C PRO A 56 -20.82 11.79 3.71
N LEU A 57 -21.36 11.39 4.86
CA LEU A 57 -20.81 11.73 6.19
C LEU A 57 -19.43 11.11 6.46
N ASN A 58 -19.19 9.94 5.91
CA ASN A 58 -17.98 9.15 6.14
C ASN A 58 -16.94 9.31 5.03
N ARG A 59 -17.36 9.70 3.82
CA ARG A 59 -16.52 9.84 2.61
C ARG A 59 -15.20 10.57 2.86
N ARG A 60 -15.24 11.69 3.58
CA ARG A 60 -14.03 12.50 3.84
C ARG A 60 -13.06 11.85 4.83
N HIS A 61 -13.55 10.94 5.66
CA HIS A 61 -12.80 10.27 6.72
C HIS A 61 -12.51 8.80 6.43
N MET A 62 -12.93 8.32 5.25
CA MET A 62 -12.70 6.96 4.79
C MET A 62 -11.38 6.91 4.01
N LYS A 63 -10.55 5.92 4.34
CA LYS A 63 -9.28 5.62 3.69
C LYS A 63 -9.31 4.19 3.18
N LEU A 64 -9.05 4.01 1.89
CA LEU A 64 -8.98 2.71 1.25
C LEU A 64 -7.52 2.32 1.02
N LEU A 65 -7.16 1.14 1.48
CA LEU A 65 -5.86 0.51 1.22
C LEU A 65 -6.06 -0.75 0.39
N LEU A 66 -5.26 -0.90 -0.67
CA LEU A 66 -5.20 -2.09 -1.50
C LEU A 66 -3.83 -2.76 -1.33
N MET A 67 -3.81 -4.05 -0.98
CA MET A 67 -2.57 -4.80 -0.79
C MET A 67 -1.88 -5.09 -2.13
N GLY A 68 -0.55 -5.01 -2.15
CA GLY A 68 0.27 -5.48 -3.26
C GLY A 68 0.40 -7.02 -3.32
N LEU A 69 0.84 -7.51 -4.48
CA LEU A 69 1.14 -8.92 -4.75
C LEU A 69 2.63 -9.26 -4.52
N ASP A 70 3.22 -8.68 -3.47
CA ASP A 70 4.66 -8.72 -3.18
C ASP A 70 5.05 -9.70 -2.06
N LEU A 71 4.07 -10.47 -1.53
CA LEU A 71 4.38 -11.49 -0.52
C LEU A 71 4.97 -12.75 -1.17
N PRO A 72 6.07 -13.28 -0.62
CA PRO A 72 6.64 -14.53 -1.08
C PRO A 72 5.71 -15.69 -0.74
N HIS A 73 5.78 -16.75 -1.54
CA HIS A 73 5.16 -18.01 -1.15
C HIS A 73 5.81 -18.55 0.13
N SER A 74 5.05 -19.30 0.92
CA SER A 74 5.51 -19.94 2.17
C SER A 74 6.71 -20.88 2.00
N ASN A 75 7.08 -21.24 0.77
CA ASN A 75 8.26 -22.05 0.49
C ASN A 75 9.17 -21.35 -0.53
N ALA A 76 10.24 -20.71 -0.03
CA ALA A 76 11.21 -19.99 -0.85
C ALA A 76 11.97 -20.90 -1.85
N ASN A 77 11.99 -22.22 -1.61
CA ASN A 77 12.68 -23.19 -2.45
C ASN A 77 11.78 -23.79 -3.54
N GLN A 78 10.51 -23.38 -3.63
CA GLN A 78 9.62 -23.82 -4.69
C GLN A 78 9.13 -22.61 -5.52
N PRO A 79 9.06 -22.75 -6.85
CA PRO A 79 8.39 -21.77 -7.68
C PRO A 79 6.96 -21.55 -7.14
N PHE A 80 6.58 -20.30 -6.95
CA PHE A 80 5.23 -19.97 -6.50
C PHE A 80 4.24 -20.56 -7.53
N PRO A 81 3.24 -21.36 -7.12
CA PRO A 81 2.33 -22.01 -8.07
C PRO A 81 1.65 -21.00 -9.00
N THR A 82 1.89 -21.10 -10.32
CA THR A 82 1.41 -20.13 -11.33
C THR A 82 -0.09 -19.89 -11.24
N ARG A 83 -0.87 -20.94 -10.92
CA ARG A 83 -2.31 -20.84 -10.71
C ARG A 83 -2.68 -19.84 -9.60
N ILE A 84 -2.00 -19.93 -8.45
CA ILE A 84 -2.27 -19.04 -7.31
C ILE A 84 -1.88 -17.60 -7.67
N GLN A 85 -0.76 -17.39 -8.38
CA GLN A 85 -0.37 -16.06 -8.86
C GLN A 85 -1.41 -15.47 -9.81
N ASN A 86 -1.89 -16.26 -10.76
CA ASN A 86 -2.90 -15.83 -11.73
C ASN A 86 -4.24 -15.51 -11.04
N GLU A 87 -4.68 -16.35 -10.10
CA GLU A 87 -5.88 -16.09 -9.30
C GLU A 87 -5.75 -14.80 -8.47
N GLN A 88 -4.59 -14.56 -7.86
CA GLN A 88 -4.31 -13.32 -7.13
C GLN A 88 -4.28 -12.09 -8.04
N ALA A 89 -3.64 -12.20 -9.21
CA ALA A 89 -3.58 -11.12 -10.20
C ALA A 89 -4.97 -10.79 -10.77
N GLN A 90 -5.80 -11.80 -11.01
CA GLN A 90 -7.18 -11.62 -11.47
C GLN A 90 -8.02 -10.93 -10.39
N GLN A 91 -7.89 -11.35 -9.12
CA GLN A 91 -8.57 -10.70 -7.99
C GLN A 91 -8.13 -9.25 -7.81
N ASP A 92 -6.82 -8.96 -7.83
CA ASP A 92 -6.29 -7.60 -7.72
C ASP A 92 -6.79 -6.70 -8.87
N SER A 93 -6.73 -7.20 -10.11
CA SER A 93 -7.24 -6.49 -11.28
C SER A 93 -8.73 -6.19 -11.18
N ALA A 94 -9.54 -7.14 -10.69
CA ALA A 94 -10.97 -6.94 -10.46
C ALA A 94 -11.24 -5.87 -9.40
N LEU A 95 -10.53 -5.91 -8.27
CA LEU A 95 -10.62 -4.89 -7.21
C LEU A 95 -10.28 -3.49 -7.76
N ARG A 96 -9.17 -3.36 -8.50
CA ARG A 96 -8.76 -2.08 -9.11
C ARG A 96 -9.79 -1.55 -10.10
N SER A 97 -10.29 -2.42 -10.96
CA SER A 97 -11.29 -2.05 -11.97
C SER A 97 -12.58 -1.54 -11.32
N GLN A 98 -13.01 -2.17 -10.22
CA GLN A 98 -14.20 -1.76 -9.49
C GLN A 98 -14.01 -0.46 -8.70
N LEU A 99 -12.86 -0.27 -8.05
CA LEU A 99 -12.53 0.99 -7.39
C LEU A 99 -12.45 2.15 -8.40
N GLN A 100 -11.89 1.88 -9.58
CA GLN A 100 -11.78 2.86 -10.66
C GLN A 100 -13.15 3.23 -11.25
N SER A 101 -14.03 2.27 -11.50
CA SER A 101 -15.36 2.53 -12.06
C SER A 101 -16.23 3.39 -11.13
N GLN A 102 -16.02 3.27 -9.82
CA GLN A 102 -16.68 4.10 -8.80
C GLN A 102 -15.94 5.40 -8.48
N ALA A 103 -14.79 5.65 -9.12
CA ALA A 103 -13.90 6.79 -8.88
C ALA A 103 -13.45 6.93 -7.40
N TRP A 104 -13.26 5.80 -6.70
CA TRP A 104 -12.81 5.80 -5.32
C TRP A 104 -11.28 5.90 -5.24
N SER A 105 -10.79 6.86 -4.47
CA SER A 105 -9.36 7.00 -4.21
C SER A 105 -8.86 5.95 -3.21
N TYR A 106 -7.76 5.27 -3.53
CA TYR A 106 -7.14 4.27 -2.68
C TYR A 106 -5.61 4.35 -2.75
N GLY A 107 -4.94 3.87 -1.69
CA GLY A 107 -3.49 3.72 -1.64
C GLY A 107 -3.09 2.25 -1.80
N VAL A 108 -2.07 1.96 -2.62
CA VAL A 108 -1.53 0.60 -2.73
C VAL A 108 -0.41 0.42 -1.71
N VAL A 109 -0.45 -0.67 -0.95
CA VAL A 109 0.52 -0.95 0.12
C VAL A 109 1.32 -2.20 -0.19
N TYR A 110 2.63 -2.01 -0.37
CA TYR A 110 3.63 -3.06 -0.53
C TYR A 110 4.49 -3.20 0.75
N GLY A 111 5.27 -4.27 0.85
CA GLY A 111 6.23 -4.55 1.92
C GLY A 111 5.91 -5.83 2.67
N GLN A 112 6.72 -6.18 3.67
CA GLN A 112 6.48 -7.36 4.51
C GLN A 112 6.53 -6.96 5.98
N GLY A 113 5.73 -7.63 6.82
CA GLY A 113 5.69 -7.39 8.27
C GLY A 113 5.55 -5.91 8.63
N GLU A 114 6.44 -5.43 9.49
CA GLU A 114 6.48 -4.04 9.97
C GLU A 114 6.68 -3.00 8.86
N ILE A 115 7.44 -3.33 7.80
CA ILE A 115 7.64 -2.41 6.66
C ILE A 115 6.30 -2.09 6.00
N ARG A 116 5.43 -3.09 5.87
CA ARG A 116 4.11 -2.89 5.29
C ARG A 116 3.21 -2.01 6.16
N LEU A 117 3.29 -2.18 7.49
CA LEU A 117 2.60 -1.29 8.43
C LEU A 117 3.07 0.16 8.25
N GLN A 118 4.39 0.38 8.23
CA GLN A 118 4.96 1.71 8.03
C GLN A 118 4.49 2.36 6.73
N HIS A 119 4.47 1.61 5.62
CA HIS A 119 3.95 2.10 4.34
C HIS A 119 2.46 2.47 4.41
N ALA A 120 1.63 1.65 5.07
CA ALA A 120 0.23 1.98 5.29
C ALA A 120 0.08 3.28 6.10
N LEU A 121 0.86 3.43 7.17
CA LEU A 121 0.81 4.62 8.02
C LEU A 121 1.20 5.90 7.28
N ARG A 122 2.14 5.85 6.32
CA ARG A 122 2.48 7.02 5.49
C ARG A 122 1.31 7.50 4.62
N PHE A 123 0.37 6.63 4.30
CA PHE A 123 -0.85 6.98 3.57
C PHE A 123 -1.96 7.50 4.49
N LEU A 124 -2.02 7.00 5.72
CA LEU A 124 -3.09 7.28 6.67
C LEU A 124 -2.83 8.51 7.54
N VAL A 125 -1.58 8.72 7.94
CA VAL A 125 -1.18 9.78 8.86
C VAL A 125 -0.64 10.95 8.04
N PRO A 126 -1.11 12.19 8.28
CA PRO A 126 -0.48 13.38 7.73
C PRO A 126 0.99 13.40 8.20
N GLN A 127 1.93 13.22 7.29
CA GLN A 127 3.34 13.37 7.63
C GLN A 127 3.58 14.88 7.82
N ASN A 128 3.85 15.31 9.07
CA ASN A 128 4.38 16.65 9.36
C ASN A 128 5.83 16.82 8.85
N ALA A 129 6.39 15.82 8.18
CA ALA A 129 7.63 15.95 7.46
C ALA A 129 7.36 16.77 6.18
N PRO A 130 8.22 17.74 5.83
CA PRO A 130 8.16 18.34 4.50
C PRO A 130 8.17 17.19 3.51
N ALA A 131 7.16 17.15 2.61
CA ALA A 131 7.14 16.18 1.53
C ALA A 131 8.56 16.15 0.97
N ALA A 132 9.20 14.97 1.00
CA ALA A 132 10.45 14.79 0.30
C ALA A 132 10.10 15.01 -1.17
N ARG A 133 10.15 16.27 -1.60
CA ARG A 133 10.03 16.67 -2.98
C ARG A 133 11.20 15.95 -3.59
N TRP A 134 10.89 14.87 -4.30
CA TRP A 134 11.88 14.17 -5.08
C TRP A 134 12.31 15.18 -6.13
N ARG A 135 13.33 15.96 -5.77
CA ARG A 135 14.02 16.84 -6.70
C ARG A 135 14.83 15.88 -7.54
N GLY A 136 14.23 15.41 -8.62
CA GLY A 136 14.92 14.53 -9.55
C GLY A 136 16.26 15.17 -9.88
N LEU A 137 17.33 14.38 -9.96
CA LEU A 137 18.65 14.88 -10.35
C LEU A 137 18.59 15.68 -11.67
N CYS A 138 17.52 15.50 -12.45
CA CYS A 138 17.26 16.17 -13.72
C CYS A 138 16.22 17.32 -13.63
N GLU A 139 15.75 17.75 -12.46
CA GLU A 139 14.72 18.81 -12.33
C GLU A 139 15.18 20.17 -12.91
N GLY A 140 16.51 20.37 -13.09
CA GLY A 140 17.10 21.51 -13.81
C GLY A 140 17.70 21.16 -15.19
N CYS A 141 17.63 19.90 -15.60
CA CYS A 141 18.15 19.43 -16.87
C CYS A 141 16.98 19.25 -17.84
N SER A 142 16.61 20.28 -18.60
CA SER A 142 15.79 20.09 -19.82
C SER A 142 16.56 19.40 -20.95
N ASP A 143 17.52 18.54 -20.62
CA ASP A 143 18.36 17.79 -21.54
C ASP A 143 17.92 16.31 -21.56
N PRO A 144 17.33 15.83 -22.66
CA PRO A 144 16.92 14.43 -22.84
C PRO A 144 18.06 13.42 -22.65
N ASP A 145 19.33 13.81 -22.90
CA ASP A 145 20.47 12.93 -22.69
C ASP A 145 20.80 12.74 -21.20
N CYS A 146 20.47 13.72 -20.33
CA CYS A 146 20.66 13.62 -18.88
C CYS A 146 19.76 12.54 -18.28
N GLU A 147 18.47 12.55 -18.62
CA GLU A 147 17.51 11.53 -18.18
C GLU A 147 17.88 10.15 -18.72
N ARG A 148 18.26 10.05 -20.01
CA ARG A 148 18.67 8.77 -20.61
C ARG A 148 19.88 8.17 -19.90
N ARG A 149 20.87 8.98 -19.52
CA ARG A 149 22.05 8.51 -18.76
C ARG A 149 21.67 8.01 -17.36
N LEU A 150 20.83 8.75 -16.64
CA LEU A 150 20.37 8.36 -15.30
C LEU A 150 19.60 7.02 -15.33
N PHE A 151 18.62 6.90 -16.24
CA PHE A 151 17.84 5.67 -16.36
C PHE A 151 18.68 4.47 -16.83
N THR A 152 19.67 4.71 -17.71
CA THR A 152 20.58 3.64 -18.15
C THR A 152 21.50 3.18 -17.02
N ALA A 153 22.03 4.12 -16.22
CA ALA A 153 22.85 3.79 -15.05
C ALA A 153 22.07 3.00 -14.00
N LEU A 154 20.82 3.39 -13.71
CA LEU A 154 19.94 2.65 -12.78
C LEU A 154 19.66 1.21 -13.25
N LYS A 155 19.44 1.00 -14.55
CA LYS A 155 19.30 -0.35 -15.12
C LYS A 155 20.60 -1.16 -15.06
N GLY A 156 21.76 -0.49 -15.06
CA GLY A 156 23.07 -1.13 -14.88
C GLY A 156 23.35 -1.55 -13.44
N LEU A 157 22.85 -0.80 -12.46
CA LEU A 157 23.05 -1.08 -11.03
C LEU A 157 22.34 -2.37 -10.58
N THR A 158 21.26 -2.78 -11.24
CA THR A 158 20.61 -4.08 -10.95
C THR A 158 21.41 -5.31 -11.40
N ALA A 159 22.51 -5.13 -12.15
CA ALA A 159 23.37 -6.22 -12.62
C ALA A 159 24.68 -6.37 -11.84
N ALA A 160 24.97 -5.47 -10.89
CA ALA A 160 26.27 -5.38 -10.22
C ALA A 160 26.17 -5.58 -8.70
N GLU A 161 25.52 -6.64 -8.25
CA GLU A 161 25.71 -7.13 -6.88
C GLU A 161 25.62 -8.66 -6.81
N SER A 162 26.73 -9.30 -7.18
CA SER A 162 27.15 -10.59 -6.63
C SER A 162 28.67 -10.55 -6.50
N PRO A 163 29.23 -10.33 -5.30
CA PRO A 163 30.66 -10.54 -5.07
C PRO A 163 30.96 -12.04 -4.98
N PRO A 164 32.11 -12.51 -5.47
CA PRO A 164 32.47 -13.92 -5.39
C PRO A 164 32.91 -14.30 -3.97
N ARG A 165 32.41 -15.44 -3.48
CA ARG A 165 33.18 -16.40 -2.66
C ARG A 165 32.76 -17.81 -3.00
#